data_AF-A0A965C3X0-F1
#
_entry.id   AF-A0A965C3X0-F1
#
_cell.length_a   1.000
_cell.length_b   1.000
_cell.length_c   1.000
_cell.angle_alpha   90.00
_cell.angle_beta   90.00
_cell.angle_gamma   90.00
#
_symmetry.space_group_name_H-M   'P 1'
#
loop_
_entity.id
_entity.type
_entity.pdbx_description
1 polymer ?
#
loop_
_entity_poly.entity_id
_entity_poly.type
_entity_poly.pdbx_seq_one_letter_code
_entity_poly.pdbx_strand_id
1 'polypeptide(L)' 'MPLTGGYGNSGAPDFLACLHGKFIGIECKAGKGVPTALQLKNLDQIRSSGGKAFIINESNVDELKSFLEKPDGHGN' A
#
# COMPACT_ATOMS: atom_id res chain seq x y z
N MET A 1 -14.47 -0.30 5.72
CA MET A 1 -13.57 -0.84 4.68
C MET A 1 -14.41 -1.01 3.41
N PRO A 2 -13.91 -0.66 2.22
CA PRO A 2 -14.74 -0.59 1.02
C PRO A 2 -15.33 -1.96 0.69
N LEU A 3 -16.63 -1.99 0.41
CA LEU A 3 -17.32 -3.19 -0.05
C LEU A 3 -16.85 -3.49 -1.47
N THR A 4 -16.25 -4.67 -1.70
CA THR A 4 -15.92 -5.17 -3.04
C THR A 4 -17.21 -5.59 -3.76
N GLY A 5 -18.05 -4.62 -4.11
CA GLY A 5 -19.25 -4.84 -4.89
C GLY A 5 -18.90 -5.09 -6.36
N GLY A 6 -19.05 -6.34 -6.81
CA GLY A 6 -19.22 -6.78 -8.21
C GLY A 6 -18.07 -6.58 -9.22
N TYR A 7 -17.32 -5.48 -9.13
CA TYR A 7 -16.30 -5.05 -10.09
C TYR A 7 -14.93 -4.76 -9.47
N GLY A 8 -14.81 -4.82 -8.13
CA GLY A 8 -13.54 -4.69 -7.43
C GLY A 8 -12.76 -6.00 -7.47
N ASN A 9 -11.50 -5.95 -7.91
CA ASN A 9 -10.65 -7.13 -7.91
C ASN A 9 -10.38 -7.57 -6.46
N SER A 10 -10.50 -8.86 -6.17
CA SER A 10 -10.30 -9.37 -4.82
C SER A 10 -8.86 -9.13 -4.34
N GLY A 11 -8.72 -8.83 -3.05
CA GLY A 11 -7.42 -8.58 -2.43
C GLY A 11 -6.73 -7.28 -2.85
N ALA A 12 -7.47 -6.32 -3.41
CA ALA A 12 -6.95 -4.96 -3.57
C ALA A 12 -6.49 -4.41 -2.20
N PRO A 13 -5.39 -3.64 -2.14
CA PRO A 13 -4.98 -2.97 -0.91
C PRO A 13 -6.08 -2.07 -0.35
N ASP A 14 -6.15 -1.90 0.97
CA ASP A 14 -7.13 -1.04 1.64
C ASP A 14 -7.11 0.41 1.13
N PHE A 15 -5.92 0.92 0.82
CA PHE A 15 -5.75 2.23 0.20
C PHE A 15 -4.85 2.16 -1.02
N LEU A 16 -5.23 2.93 -2.05
CA LEU A 16 -4.43 3.20 -3.23
C LEU A 16 -4.21 4.70 -3.35
N ALA A 17 -2.97 5.10 -3.63
CA ALA A 17 -2.59 6.51 -3.78
C ALA A 17 -1.62 6.69 -4.94
N CYS A 18 -1.51 7.93 -5.41
CA CYS A 18 -0.46 8.38 -6.31
C CYS A 18 0.25 9.56 -5.65
N LEU A 19 1.56 9.43 -5.44
CA LEU A 19 2.38 10.50 -4.87
C LEU A 19 3.59 10.71 -5.78
N HIS A 20 3.76 11.94 -6.28
CA HIS A 20 4.85 12.32 -7.16
C HIS A 20 5.09 11.34 -8.34
N GLY A 21 4.00 10.88 -8.96
CA GLY A 21 4.05 9.95 -10.09
C GLY A 21 4.29 8.48 -9.73
N LYS A 22 4.39 8.13 -8.44
CA LYS A 22 4.52 6.74 -7.98
C LYS A 22 3.17 6.19 -7.52
N PHE A 23 2.80 5.02 -8.04
CA PHE A 23 1.64 4.27 -7.56
C PHE A 23 1.95 3.62 -6.22
N ILE A 24 1.06 3.81 -5.24
CA ILE A 24 1.24 3.37 -3.86
C ILE A 24 0.06 2.51 -3.44
N GLY A 25 0.34 1.31 -2.90
CA GLY A 25 -0.64 0.47 -2.22
C GLY A 25 -0.36 0.37 -0.72
N ILE A 26 -1.41 0.44 0.10
CA ILE A 26 -1.29 0.34 1.56
C ILE A 26 -2.34 -0.66 2.04
N GLU A 27 -1.88 -1.70 2.73
CA GLU A 27 -2.69 -2.73 3.36
C GLU A 27 -2.60 -2.58 4.89
N CYS A 28 -3.73 -2.45 5.56
CA CYS A 28 -3.83 -2.26 7.00
C CYS A 28 -4.20 -3.57 7.69
N LYS A 29 -3.37 -4.02 8.64
CA LYS A 29 -3.66 -5.17 9.48
C LYS A 29 -3.68 -4.75 10.94
N ALA A 30 -4.71 -5.17 11.67
CA ALA A 30 -4.78 -4.96 13.12
C ALA A 30 -4.13 -6.13 13.88
N GLY A 31 -3.39 -5.83 14.94
CA GLY A 31 -2.81 -6.82 15.85
C GLY A 31 -1.95 -7.88 15.14
N LYS A 32 -2.34 -9.15 15.23
CA LYS A 32 -1.64 -10.29 14.58
C LYS A 32 -2.16 -10.61 13.17
N GLY A 33 -2.98 -9.74 12.59
CA GLY A 33 -3.51 -9.93 11.25
C GLY A 33 -2.38 -10.02 10.22
N VAL A 34 -2.39 -11.07 9.41
CA VAL A 34 -1.47 -11.22 8.29
C VAL A 34 -2.20 -10.96 6.97
N PRO A 35 -1.55 -10.36 5.96
CA PRO A 35 -2.12 -10.27 4.63
C PRO A 35 -2.37 -11.66 4.04
N THR A 36 -3.43 -11.79 3.26
CA THR A 36 -3.70 -13.02 2.49
C THR A 36 -2.69 -13.17 1.35
N ALA A 37 -2.54 -14.39 0.82
CA ALA A 37 -1.66 -14.64 -0.34
C ALA A 37 -2.02 -13.77 -1.55
N LEU A 38 -3.31 -13.47 -1.76
CA LEU A 38 -3.77 -12.62 -2.85
C LEU A 38 -3.40 -11.14 -2.63
N GLN A 39 -3.53 -10.64 -1.39
CA GLN A 39 -3.08 -9.28 -1.05
C GLN A 39 -1.56 -9.15 -1.21
N LEU A 40 -0.78 -10.14 -0.76
CA LEU A 40 0.67 -10.17 -0.98
C LEU A 40 1.01 -10.11 -2.47
N LYS A 41 0.35 -10.94 -3.29
CA LYS A 41 0.52 -10.92 -4.76
C LYS A 41 0.26 -9.54 -5.36
N ASN A 42 -0.82 -8.87 -4.95
CA ASN A 42 -1.16 -7.54 -5.47
C ASN A 42 -0.15 -6.47 -5.02
N LEU A 43 0.30 -6.52 -3.77
CA LEU A 43 1.36 -5.63 -3.26
C LEU A 43 2.69 -5.85 -4.00
N ASP A 44 3.04 -7.10 -4.31
CA ASP A 44 4.25 -7.43 -5.08
C ASP A 44 4.16 -6.99 -6.54
N GLN A 45 2.97 -7.04 -7.15
CA GLN A 45 2.74 -6.48 -8.48
C GLN A 45 2.95 -4.96 -8.50
N ILE A 46 2.49 -4.25 -7.48
CA ILE A 46 2.72 -2.81 -7.33
C ILE A 46 4.22 -2.51 -7.26
N ARG A 47 4.96 -3.24 -6.41
CA ARG A 47 6.42 -3.10 -6.27
C ARG A 47 7.14 -3.40 -7.58
N SER A 48 6.76 -4.49 -8.25
CA SER A 48 7.35 -4.94 -9.52
C SER A 48 7.11 -3.96 -10.67
N SER A 49 6.04 -3.15 -10.57
CA SER A 49 5.70 -2.12 -11.55
C SER A 49 6.39 -0.76 -11.25
N GLY A 50 7.33 -0.71 -10.30
CA GLY A 50 8.02 0.52 -9.89
C GLY A 50 7.27 1.36 -8.86
N GLY A 51 6.11 0.88 -8.38
CA GLY A 51 5.36 1.51 -7.30
C GLY A 51 5.92 1.20 -5.90
N LYS A 52 5.24 1.68 -4.86
CA LYS A 52 5.53 1.37 -3.46
C LYS A 52 4.34 0.65 -2.82
N ALA A 53 4.63 -0.32 -1.96
CA ALA A 53 3.58 -1.08 -1.30
C ALA A 53 3.92 -1.31 0.17
N PHE A 54 3.00 -0.97 1.06
CA PHE A 54 3.17 -1.01 2.51
C PHE A 54 2.15 -1.96 3.16
N ILE A 55 2.61 -2.70 4.16
CA ILE A 55 1.75 -3.41 5.10
C ILE A 55 1.92 -2.71 6.43
N ILE A 56 0.87 -2.04 6.90
CA ILE A 56 0.92 -1.25 8.13
C ILE A 56 0.01 -1.82 9.22
N ASN A 57 0.42 -1.59 10.46
CA ASN A 57 -0.31 -1.88 11.67
C ASN A 57 -0.04 -0.79 12.71
N GLU A 58 -0.53 -1.00 13.93
CA GLU A 58 -0.40 -0.04 15.02
C GLU A 58 1.05 0.22 15.46
N SER A 59 1.99 -0.66 15.10
CA SER A 59 3.40 -0.59 15.51
C SER A 59 4.32 0.04 14.47
N ASN A 60 3.90 0.15 13.20
CA ASN A 60 4.77 0.62 12.11
C ASN A 60 4.14 1.69 11.20
N VAL A 61 2.96 2.22 11.56
CA VAL A 61 2.30 3.29 10.79
C VAL A 61 3.18 4.54 10.61
N ASP A 62 4.11 4.79 11.53
CA ASP A 62 5.07 5.90 11.45
C ASP A 62 6.03 5.79 10.24
N GLU A 63 6.27 4.58 9.73
CA GLU A 63 7.06 4.37 8.51
C GLU A 63 6.36 4.97 7.28
N LEU A 64 5.04 4.81 7.21
CA LEU A 64 4.23 5.40 6.15
C LEU A 64 4.25 6.93 6.26
N LYS A 65 4.10 7.48 7.46
CA LYS A 65 4.19 8.94 7.68
C LYS A 65 5.55 9.48 7.21
N SER A 66 6.63 8.83 7.62
CA SER A 66 7.99 9.20 7.23
C SER A 66 8.21 9.11 5.71
N PHE A 67 7.53 8.19 5.03
CA PHE A 67 7.58 8.09 3.57
C PHE A 67 6.82 9.23 2.89
N LEU A 68 5.64 9.60 3.39
CA LEU A 68 4.80 10.66 2.84
C LEU A 68 5.40 12.06 3.04
N GLU A 69 6.11 12.29 4.14
CA GLU A 69 6.72 13.58 4.49
C GLU A 69 8.04 13.84 3.78
N LYS A 70 8.70 12.81 3.23
CA LYS A 70 9.95 13.00 2.48
C LYS A 70 9.63 13.63 1.12
N PRO A 71 10.06 14.88 0.86
CA PRO A 71 10.03 15.39 -0.50
C PRO A 71 10.93 14.48 -1.33
N ASP A 72 10.39 13.95 -2.44
CA ASP A 72 11.21 13.25 -3.41
C ASP A 72 12.31 14.23 -3.84
N GLY A 73 13.56 13.88 -3.57
CA GLY A 73 14.71 14.64 -4.05
C GLY A 73 14.74 14.61 -5.57
N HIS A 74 13.99 15.52 -6.21
CA HIS A 74 14.26 15.97 -7.57
C HIS A 74 15.58 16.74 -7.53
N GLY A 75 16.69 16.00 -7.58
CA GLY A 75 17.94 16.53 -8.08
C GLY A 75 17.82 16.62 -9.61
N ASN A 76 17.86 17.86 -10.10
CA ASN A 76 18.12 18.33 -11.47
C ASN A 76 17.76 17.40 -12.64
#